data_AF-A0A317E5T0-F1
#
_entry.id   AF-A0A317E5T0-F1
#
_cell.length_a   1.000
_cell.length_b   1.000
_cell.length_c   1.000
_cell.angle_alpha   90.00
_cell.angle_beta   90.00
_cell.angle_gamma   90.00
#
_symmetry.space_group_name_H-M   'P 1'
#
loop_
_entity.id
_entity.type
_entity.pdbx_description
1 polymer ?
#
loop_
_entity_poly.entity_id
_entity_poly.type
_entity_poly.pdbx_seq_one_letter_code
_entity_poly.pdbx_strand_id
1 'polypeptide(L)' 'MKLAIARDQFAAVPPDTPPLQGVRWPVSPSSLAALIDLGLSDGQIAFYFSINANRVRSLRNWYGL' A
#
# COMPACT_ATOMS: atom_id res chain seq x y z
N MET A 1 -5.58 -32.05 -22.25
CA MET A 1 -6.72 -31.36 -21.60
C MET A 1 -6.17 -30.20 -20.77
N LYS A 2 -6.85 -29.05 -20.86
CA LYS A 2 -6.41 -27.69 -20.53
C LYS A 2 -6.47 -27.46 -19.02
N LEU A 3 -5.33 -27.32 -18.32
CA LEU A 3 -5.34 -26.91 -16.91
C LEU A 3 -5.29 -25.38 -16.86
N ALA A 4 -6.43 -24.80 -16.47
CA ALA A 4 -6.68 -23.38 -16.42
C ALA A 4 -5.69 -22.67 -15.48
N ILE A 5 -5.01 -21.67 -16.01
CA ILE A 5 -4.26 -20.67 -15.25
C ILE A 5 -5.27 -19.94 -14.37
N ALA A 6 -5.25 -20.24 -13.07
CA ALA A 6 -6.02 -19.54 -12.04
C ALA A 6 -5.52 -18.10 -11.95
N ARG A 7 -6.15 -17.24 -12.75
CA ARG A 7 -5.82 -15.83 -12.95
C ARG A 7 -6.75 -14.98 -12.08
N ASP A 8 -6.68 -15.17 -10.75
CA ASP A 8 -7.50 -14.40 -9.81
C ASP A 8 -6.85 -14.27 -8.41
N GLN A 9 -5.53 -14.00 -8.35
CA GLN A 9 -4.83 -13.83 -7.07
C GLN A 9 -4.79 -12.39 -6.55
N PHE A 10 -5.49 -11.46 -7.22
CA PHE A 10 -5.66 -10.08 -6.77
C PHE A 10 -7.06 -9.82 -6.22
N ALA A 11 -7.64 -10.83 -5.54
CA ALA A 11 -8.85 -10.65 -4.78
C ALA A 11 -8.67 -9.45 -3.82
N ALA A 12 -9.55 -8.47 -3.97
CA ALA A 12 -9.58 -7.26 -3.15
C ALA A 12 -9.46 -7.66 -1.67
N VAL A 13 -8.36 -7.22 -1.02
CA VAL A 13 -8.17 -7.47 0.40
C VAL A 13 -9.35 -6.85 1.15
N PRO A 14 -10.16 -7.63 1.90
CA PRO A 14 -11.30 -7.10 2.63
C PRO A 14 -10.83 -5.99 3.58
N PRO A 15 -11.63 -4.92 3.77
CA PRO A 15 -11.23 -3.75 4.57
C PRO A 15 -10.89 -4.10 6.02
N ASP A 16 -11.35 -5.26 6.51
CA ASP A 16 -11.19 -5.74 7.88
C ASP A 16 -10.09 -6.81 8.04
N THR A 17 -9.25 -7.03 7.02
CA THR A 17 -8.13 -7.97 7.14
C THR A 17 -7.09 -7.40 8.13
N PRO A 18 -6.76 -8.10 9.23
CA PRO A 18 -5.71 -7.64 10.13
C PRO A 18 -4.41 -7.50 9.33
N PRO A 19 -3.62 -6.43 9.54
CA PRO A 19 -2.38 -6.24 8.81
C PRO A 19 -1.49 -7.46 9.03
N LEU A 20 -0.93 -7.99 7.93
CA LEU A 20 0.06 -9.08 7.97
C LEU A 20 1.06 -8.80 9.08
N GLN A 21 1.12 -9.68 10.08
CA GLN A 21 2.05 -9.52 11.20
C GLN A 21 3.48 -9.55 10.64
N GLY A 22 4.13 -8.39 10.65
CA GLY A 22 5.39 -8.12 9.94
C GLY A 22 5.44 -6.72 9.30
N VAL A 23 4.28 -6.11 9.04
CA VAL A 23 4.22 -4.77 8.45
C VAL A 23 4.36 -3.70 9.53
N ARG A 24 5.58 -3.15 9.67
CA ARG A 24 5.84 -1.93 10.46
C ARG A 24 5.26 -0.72 9.73
N TRP A 25 3.99 -0.41 9.98
CA TRP A 25 3.40 0.84 9.52
C TRP A 25 2.77 1.59 10.68
N PRO A 26 3.44 2.64 11.16
CA PRO A 26 2.95 3.99 10.87
C PRO A 26 4.07 4.88 10.34
N VAL A 27 3.94 5.36 9.10
CA VAL A 27 4.86 6.37 8.56
C VAL A 27 4.50 7.75 9.11
N SER A 28 5.53 8.44 9.60
CA SER A 28 5.44 9.83 10.04
C SER A 28 5.19 10.76 8.84
N PRO A 29 4.56 11.93 9.05
CA PRO A 29 4.30 12.88 7.97
C PRO A 29 5.57 13.27 7.22
N SER A 30 6.66 13.53 7.93
CA SER A 30 7.94 13.93 7.34
C SER A 30 8.55 12.84 6.47
N SER A 31 8.45 11.57 6.88
CA SER A 31 8.93 10.45 6.06
C SER A 31 8.05 10.25 4.83
N LEU A 32 6.73 10.46 4.92
CA LEU A 32 5.85 10.38 3.75
C LEU A 32 6.16 11.50 2.74
N ALA A 33 6.33 12.73 3.23
CA ALA A 33 6.68 13.88 2.41
C ALA A 33 8.01 13.66 1.68
N ALA A 34 9.04 13.17 2.38
CA ALA A 34 10.33 12.87 1.76
C ALA A 34 10.23 11.82 0.63
N LEU A 35 9.39 10.80 0.78
CA LEU A 35 9.17 9.80 -0.28
C LEU A 35 8.46 10.40 -1.50
N ILE A 36 7.51 11.30 -1.28
CA ILE A 36 6.82 12.03 -2.34
C ILE A 36 7.78 12.99 -3.06
N ASP A 37 8.62 13.71 -2.31
CA ASP A 37 9.64 14.63 -2.85
C ASP A 37 10.69 13.88 -3.68
N LEU A 38 11.01 12.64 -3.32
CA LEU A 38 11.84 11.74 -4.12
C LEU A 38 11.14 11.26 -5.41
N GLY A 39 9.88 11.66 -5.64
CA GLY A 39 9.10 11.31 -6.82
C GLY A 39 8.46 9.93 -6.77
N LEU A 40 8.40 9.27 -5.59
CA LEU A 40 7.74 7.98 -5.49
C LEU A 40 6.22 8.15 -5.54
N SER A 41 5.58 7.35 -6.37
CA SER A 41 4.13 7.25 -6.43
C SER A 41 3.56 6.47 -5.24
N ASP A 42 2.28 6.72 -4.91
CA ASP A 42 1.54 6.01 -3.86
C ASP A 42 1.67 4.47 -4.00
N GLY A 43 1.69 3.96 -5.24
CA GLY A 43 1.83 2.53 -5.53
C GLY A 43 3.22 1.97 -5.23
N GLN A 44 4.29 2.73 -5.50
CA GLN A 44 5.66 2.32 -5.18
C GLN A 44 5.91 2.34 -3.68
N ILE A 45 5.41 3.37 -2.99
CA ILE A 45 5.46 3.45 -1.52
C ILE A 45 4.70 2.26 -0.92
N ALA A 46 3.48 2.01 -1.40
CA ALA A 46 2.65 0.91 -0.92
C ALA A 46 3.32 -0.46 -1.12
N PHE A 47 3.95 -0.67 -2.28
CA PHE A 47 4.70 -1.89 -2.56
C PHE A 47 5.86 -2.08 -1.58
N TYR A 48 6.67 -1.04 -1.36
CA TYR A 48 7.82 -1.10 -0.45
C TYR A 48 7.41 -1.47 0.97
N PHE A 49 6.31 -0.91 1.46
CA PHE A 49 5.81 -1.18 2.81
C PHE A 49 4.81 -2.36 2.87
N SER A 50 4.56 -3.05 1.76
CA SER A 50 3.58 -4.13 1.66
C SER A 50 2.20 -3.74 2.21
N ILE A 51 1.73 -2.53 1.87
CA ILE A 51 0.40 -2.01 2.21
C ILE A 51 -0.40 -1.70 0.95
N ASN A 52 -1.68 -1.33 1.11
CA ASN A 52 -2.53 -0.91 0.01
C ASN A 52 -2.22 0.55 -0.40
N ALA A 53 -2.15 0.84 -1.70
CA ALA A 53 -1.91 2.20 -2.22
C ALA A 53 -3.01 3.20 -1.82
N ASN A 54 -4.25 2.76 -1.67
CA ASN A 54 -5.33 3.60 -1.14
C ASN A 54 -5.04 4.02 0.30
N ARG A 55 -4.36 3.18 1.08
CA ARG A 55 -3.98 3.50 2.47
C ARG A 55 -2.90 4.59 2.51
N VAL A 56 -1.94 4.55 1.58
CA VAL A 56 -0.94 5.62 1.41
C VAL A 56 -1.63 6.93 1.03
N ARG A 57 -2.56 6.88 0.07
CA ARG A 57 -3.33 8.05 -0.36
C ARG A 57 -4.19 8.65 0.77
N SER A 58 -4.90 7.81 1.53
CA SER A 58 -5.67 8.26 2.69
C SER A 58 -4.78 8.92 3.74
N LEU A 59 -3.60 8.36 3.99
CA LEU A 59 -2.64 8.93 4.95
C LEU A 59 -2.06 10.25 4.45
N ARG A 60 -1.76 10.35 3.15
CA ARG A 60 -1.29 11.57 2.51
C ARG A 60 -2.32 12.70 2.66
N ASN A 61 -3.58 12.41 2.33
CA ASN A 61 -4.70 13.34 2.51
C ASN A 61 -4.88 13.74 3.98
N TRP A 62 -4.70 12.80 4.92
CA TRP A 62 -4.80 13.09 6.36
C TRP A 62 -3.71 14.06 6.83
N TYR A 63 -2.49 13.96 6.29
CA TYR A 63 -1.39 14.88 6.59
C TYR A 63 -1.40 16.19 5.78
N GLY A 64 -2.27 16.31 4.76
CA GLY A 64 -2.31 17.48 3.88
C GLY A 64 -1.14 17.56 2.88
N LEU A 65 -0.65 16.39 2.44
CA LEU A 65 0.44 16.23 1.47
C LEU A 65 -0.06 15.91 0.05
#